data_AF-A0A1X9XS50-F1
#
_entry.id   AF-A0A1X9XS50-F1
#
_cell.length_a   1.000
_cell.length_b   1.000
_cell.length_c   1.000
_cell.angle_alpha   90.00
_cell.angle_beta   90.00
_cell.angle_gamma   90.00
#
_symmetry.space_group_name_H-M   'P 1'
#
loop_
_entity.id
_entity.type
_entity.pdbx_description
1 polymer ?
#
loop_
_entity_poly.entity_id
_entity_poly.type
_entity_poly.pdbx_seq_one_letter_code
_entity_poly.pdbx_strand_id
1 'polypeptide(L)'
;NVKETGRKVAIAGRRMDINTQIAGDMGYLKIPDSTYIRLNDIDRYDDDRVVILTTGSQGEPLAALSRMANEEYPKMAIKPGDT
;
A
#
# COMPACT_ATOMS: atom_id res chain seq x y z
N ASN A 1 2.90 -14.85 1.65
CA ASN A 1 2.95 -14.48 3.09
C ASN A 1 4.26 -13.74 3.39
N VAL A 2 4.36 -12.87 4.40
CA VAL A 2 5.68 -12.30 4.83
C VAL A 2 6.72 -13.39 5.06
N LYS A 3 6.27 -14.60 5.40
CA LYS A 3 7.11 -15.80 5.49
C LYS A 3 7.88 -16.16 4.21
N GLU A 4 7.44 -15.74 3.03
CA GLU A 4 8.04 -16.14 1.74
C GLU A 4 8.94 -15.06 1.14
N THR A 5 8.56 -13.78 1.27
CA THR A 5 9.32 -12.66 0.68
C THR A 5 9.92 -11.71 1.71
N GLY A 6 9.40 -11.69 2.94
CA GLY A 6 9.79 -10.75 3.98
C GLY A 6 9.35 -9.29 3.75
N ARG A 7 8.59 -9.01 2.69
CA ARG A 7 8.14 -7.66 2.35
C ARG A 7 7.12 -7.12 3.36
N LYS A 8 7.18 -5.82 3.64
CA LYS A 8 6.19 -5.05 4.40
C LYS A 8 5.11 -4.53 3.45
N VAL A 9 3.90 -4.39 3.95
CA VAL A 9 2.75 -3.89 3.18
C VAL A 9 2.31 -2.55 3.74
N ALA A 10 2.19 -1.55 2.87
CA ALA A 10 1.55 -0.28 3.14
C ALA A 10 0.32 -0.11 2.24
N ILE A 11 -0.70 0.61 2.69
CA ILE A 11 -1.89 0.89 1.88
C ILE A 11 -1.94 2.35 1.43
N ALA A 12 -2.12 2.55 0.12
CA ALA A 12 -2.37 3.84 -0.50
C ALA A 12 -3.85 3.94 -0.91
N GLY A 13 -4.64 4.63 -0.10
CA GLY A 13 -6.05 4.91 -0.38
C GLY A 13 -6.96 4.67 0.82
N ARG A 14 -7.76 5.68 1.17
CA ARG A 14 -8.57 5.68 2.40
C ARG A 14 -9.59 4.54 2.45
N ARG A 15 -10.26 4.24 1.34
CA ARG A 15 -11.25 3.16 1.29
C ARG A 15 -10.61 1.78 1.43
N MET A 16 -9.44 1.57 0.81
CA MET A 16 -8.73 0.30 0.93
C MET A 16 -8.26 0.08 2.37
N ASP A 17 -7.69 1.12 3.00
CA ASP A 17 -7.21 1.06 4.39
C ASP A 17 -8.34 0.67 5.36
N ILE A 18 -9.51 1.32 5.23
CA ILE A 18 -10.71 1.00 6.01
C ILE A 18 -11.17 -0.44 5.75
N ASN A 19 -11.26 -0.87 4.48
CA ASN A 19 -11.74 -2.20 4.14
C ASN A 19 -10.80 -3.30 4.64
N THR A 20 -9.48 -3.10 4.53
CA THR A 20 -8.47 -4.03 5.03
C THR A 20 -8.55 -4.15 6.55
N GLN A 21 -8.72 -3.03 7.27
CA GLN A 21 -8.91 -3.06 8.71
C GLN A 21 -10.17 -3.84 9.09
N ILE A 22 -11.32 -3.51 8.49
CA ILE A 22 -12.60 -4.20 8.77
C ILE A 22 -12.48 -5.70 8.45
N ALA A 23 -11.86 -6.07 7.32
CA ALA A 23 -11.66 -7.47 6.95
C ALA A 23 -10.73 -8.19 7.94
N GLY A 24 -9.73 -7.50 8.49
CA GLY A 24 -8.87 -8.01 9.56
C GLY A 24 -9.64 -8.27 10.85
N ASP A 25 -10.43 -7.28 11.29
CA ASP A 25 -11.24 -7.36 12.51
C ASP A 25 -12.30 -8.48 12.43
N MET A 26 -12.87 -8.68 11.24
CA MET A 26 -13.83 -9.77 10.97
C MET A 26 -13.16 -11.13 10.75
N GLY A 27 -11.83 -11.20 10.72
CA GLY A 27 -11.07 -12.44 10.50
C GLY A 27 -11.08 -12.97 9.06
N TYR A 28 -11.62 -12.20 8.09
CA TYR A 28 -11.53 -12.53 6.66
C TYR A 28 -10.11 -12.35 6.12
N LEU A 29 -9.34 -11.46 6.73
CA LEU A 29 -7.98 -11.15 6.32
C LEU A 29 -7.01 -11.42 7.47
N LYS A 30 -6.15 -12.42 7.29
CA LYS A 30 -5.13 -12.79 8.29
C LYS A 30 -3.79 -12.20 7.90
N ILE A 31 -3.52 -10.98 8.37
CA ILE A 31 -2.23 -10.33 8.17
C ILE A 31 -1.48 -10.40 9.51
N PRO A 32 -0.25 -10.95 9.56
CA PRO A 32 0.59 -10.82 10.73
C PRO A 32 0.87 -9.34 11.02
N ASP A 33 0.70 -8.87 12.25
CA ASP A 33 0.89 -7.46 12.64
C ASP A 33 2.24 -6.89 12.17
N SER A 34 3.29 -7.72 12.17
CA SER A 34 4.64 -7.34 11.73
C SER A 34 4.74 -7.08 10.22
N THR A 35 3.70 -7.34 9.45
CA THR A 35 3.62 -7.13 7.99
C THR A 35 3.20 -5.72 7.64
N TYR A 36 2.28 -5.15 8.41
CA TYR A 36 1.62 -3.90 8.08
C TYR A 36 2.44 -2.71 8.58
N ILE A 37 2.72 -1.74 7.71
CA ILE A 37 3.41 -0.50 8.06
C ILE A 37 2.59 0.69 7.59
N ARG A 38 2.78 1.84 8.25
CA ARG A 38 2.13 3.08 7.80
C ARG A 38 2.79 3.56 6.52
N LEU A 39 1.99 4.13 5.61
CA LEU A 39 2.49 4.65 4.34
C LEU A 39 3.59 5.72 4.51
N ASN A 40 3.54 6.50 5.60
CA ASN A 40 4.58 7.51 5.89
C ASN A 40 5.89 6.92 6.45
N ASP A 41 5.92 5.63 6.77
CA ASP A 41 7.11 4.95 7.32
C ASP A 41 7.85 4.12 6.25
N ILE A 42 7.40 4.13 4.99
CA ILE A 42 7.97 3.31 3.91
C ILE A 42 9.45 3.63 3.64
N ASP A 43 9.86 4.88 3.76
CA ASP A 43 11.23 5.34 3.48
C ASP A 43 12.25 4.82 4.52
N ARG A 44 11.78 4.11 5.56
CA ARG A 44 12.62 3.43 6.54
C ARG A 44 13.04 2.02 6.10
N TYR A 45 12.55 1.55 4.96
CA TYR A 45 12.79 0.23 4.43
C TYR A 45 13.38 0.34 3.02
N ASP A 46 14.19 -0.65 2.64
CA ASP A 46 14.69 -0.75 1.27
C ASP A 46 13.52 -0.97 0.28
N ASP A 47 13.63 -0.45 -0.94
CA ASP A 47 12.53 -0.44 -1.93
C ASP A 47 12.02 -1.87 -2.23
N ASP A 48 12.91 -2.88 -2.28
CA ASP A 48 12.55 -4.30 -2.51
C ASP A 48 11.85 -4.96 -1.31
N ARG A 49 11.87 -4.31 -0.14
CA ARG A 49 11.20 -4.75 1.09
C ARG A 49 9.81 -4.17 1.26
N VAL A 50 9.33 -3.32 0.35
CA VAL A 50 8.03 -2.66 0.45
C VAL A 50 7.07 -3.13 -0.66
N VAL A 51 5.80 -3.33 -0.31
CA VAL A 51 4.67 -3.49 -1.23
C VAL A 51 3.65 -2.43 -0.88
N ILE A 52 3.17 -1.71 -1.89
CA ILE A 52 2.09 -0.73 -1.73
C ILE A 52 0.82 -1.32 -2.34
N LEU A 53 -0.19 -1.55 -1.51
CA LEU A 53 -1.52 -1.91 -1.97
C LEU A 53 -2.31 -0.63 -2.24
N THR A 54 -2.67 -0.41 -3.51
CA THR A 54 -3.34 0.81 -3.95
C THR A 54 -4.68 0.51 -4.64
N THR A 55 -5.46 1.57 -4.88
CA THR A 55 -6.69 1.54 -5.68
C THR A 55 -6.48 2.27 -7.00
N GLY A 56 -7.34 2.00 -8.00
CA GLY A 56 -7.33 2.75 -9.26
C GLY A 56 -6.81 1.95 -10.46
N SER A 57 -6.91 0.62 -10.42
CA SER A 57 -6.50 -0.24 -11.53
C SER A 57 -7.31 0.01 -12.81
N GLN A 58 -8.47 0.67 -12.71
CA GLN A 58 -9.30 1.06 -13.86
C GLN A 58 -9.08 2.53 -14.27
N GLY A 59 -8.10 3.23 -13.68
CA GLY A 59 -7.78 4.59 -14.05
C GLY A 59 -8.78 5.65 -13.57
N GLU A 60 -9.55 5.36 -12.50
CA GLU A 60 -10.45 6.37 -11.93
C GLU A 60 -9.65 7.61 -11.49
N PRO A 61 -9.99 8.84 -11.94
CA PRO A 61 -9.11 10.01 -11.78
C PRO A 61 -8.72 10.33 -10.34
N LEU A 62 -9.63 10.10 -9.38
CA LEU A 62 -9.41 10.42 -7.96
C LEU A 62 -8.77 9.27 -7.16
N ALA A 63 -8.53 8.12 -7.79
CA ALA A 63 -7.91 6.98 -7.12
C ALA A 63 -6.43 7.24 -6.83
N ALA A 64 -5.89 6.55 -5.82
CA ALA A 64 -4.51 6.74 -5.39
C ALA A 64 -3.51 6.48 -6.52
N LEU A 65 -3.65 5.41 -7.31
CA LEU A 65 -2.74 5.11 -8.42
C LEU A 65 -2.73 6.20 -9.50
N SER A 66 -3.91 6.65 -9.95
CA SER A 66 -4.03 7.72 -10.95
C SER A 66 -3.38 9.03 -10.47
N ARG A 67 -3.60 9.38 -9.19
CA ARG A 67 -2.98 10.56 -8.59
C ARG A 67 -1.47 10.42 -8.43
N MET A 68 -0.96 9.22 -8.13
CA MET A 68 0.49 8.96 -8.07
C MET A 68 1.13 9.11 -9.44
N ALA A 69 0.49 8.58 -10.50
CA ALA A 69 0.96 8.72 -11.88
C ALA A 69 0.96 10.18 -12.37
N ASN A 70 0.03 11.00 -11.88
CA ASN A 70 -0.04 12.44 -12.19
C ASN A 70 0.77 13.32 -11.24
N GLU A 71 1.57 12.75 -10.32
CA GLU A 71 2.35 13.49 -9.31
C GLU A 71 1.49 14.33 -8.32
N GLU A 72 0.21 13.98 -8.17
CA GLU A 72 -0.77 14.67 -7.32
C GLU A 72 -1.02 13.98 -5.98
N TYR A 73 -0.28 12.91 -5.67
CA TYR A 73 -0.44 12.14 -4.44
C TYR A 73 0.54 12.62 -3.35
N PRO A 74 0.08 13.30 -2.30
CA PRO A 74 0.97 14.05 -1.40
C PRO A 74 1.84 13.18 -0.48
N LYS A 75 1.57 11.88 -0.36
CA LYS A 75 2.27 11.00 0.58
C LYS A 75 3.43 10.24 -0.06
N MET A 76 3.53 10.23 -1.40
CA MET A 76 4.49 9.40 -2.12
C MET A 76 4.57 9.82 -3.60
N ALA A 77 5.76 9.70 -4.19
CA ALA A 77 5.98 9.77 -5.63
C ALA A 77 6.45 8.42 -6.17
N ILE A 78 6.09 8.11 -7.42
CA ILE A 78 6.60 6.93 -8.15
C ILE A 78 8.07 7.19 -8.52
N LYS A 79 8.93 6.21 -8.27
CA LYS A 79 10.35 6.25 -8.62
C LYS A 79 10.61 5.47 -9.92
N PRO A 80 11.66 5.82 -10.68
CA PRO A 80 12.14 4.96 -11.74
C PRO A 80 12.48 3.56 -11.22
N GLY A 81 11.88 2.52 -11.81
CA GLY A 81 12.09 1.13 -11.39
C GLY A 81 10.98 0.54 -10.52
N ASP A 82 10.03 1.35 -10.06
CA ASP A 82 8.83 0.83 -9.36
C ASP A 82 7.99 -0.07 -10.27
N THR A 83 7.33 -1.08 -9.68
CA THR A 83 6.40 -2.01 -10.35
C THR A 83 5.24 -2.37 -9.45
#